data_AF-A0A6C0DGA6-F1
#
_entry.id   AF-A0A6C0DGA6-F1
#
_cell.length_a   1.000
_cell.length_b   1.000
_cell.length_c   1.000
_cell.angle_alpha   90.00
_cell.angle_beta   90.00
_cell.angle_gamma   90.00
#
_symmetry.space_group_name_H-M   'P 1'
#
loop_
_entity.id
_entity.type
_entity.pdbx_description
1 polymer ?
#
loop_
_entity_poly.entity_id
_entity_poly.type
_entity_poly.pdbx_seq_one_letter_code
_entity_poly.pdbx_strand_id
1 'polypeptide(L)'
;MTITADWGMPIRLDILFDQLTPYFIPVGYPEEGILKFERKKKVLGACHKDLFTNRKITKNPFYNQDTIILRRPFESGFKEVNMKLFESGGIQMTGVKSKEFATESIAWLLELIKTLPISPFQAVATVAEATVATATTVTAPETIATAAATTTPTATVTAATAATAATETVPKKVKPKTRVITNTSPSITKVGISLINTDYSLNCDIQQDNLHRLLIERYNLFSMLEKTIYQGVNAKYFYNTNNHSTGVCACGLPAFCKGQGTGDGKGECKRITMSIFRTGKIIITGARTMDQIEEAYRFLNRVFDMHKDTVLIKR
;
A
#
# COMPACT_ATOMS: atom_id res chain seq x y z
N MET A 1 -7.32 -10.33 2.22
CA MET A 1 -5.91 -9.88 2.37
C MET A 1 -5.42 -9.22 1.08
N THR A 2 -4.24 -8.60 1.13
CA THR A 2 -3.54 -8.04 -0.03
C THR A 2 -2.24 -8.80 -0.22
N ILE A 3 -2.00 -9.27 -1.44
CA ILE A 3 -0.82 -10.03 -1.82
C ILE A 3 -0.11 -9.31 -2.95
N THR A 4 1.22 -9.30 -2.89
CA THR A 4 2.07 -8.83 -3.98
C THR A 4 2.79 -10.01 -4.60
N ALA A 5 2.99 -9.95 -5.91
CA ALA A 5 3.78 -10.89 -6.69
C ALA A 5 4.47 -10.16 -7.84
N ASP A 6 5.26 -10.88 -8.62
CA ASP A 6 6.01 -10.30 -9.72
C ASP A 6 6.28 -11.36 -10.80
N TRP A 7 6.08 -11.04 -12.08
CA TRP A 7 6.37 -11.96 -13.19
C TRP A 7 7.86 -12.05 -13.56
N GLY A 8 8.72 -11.33 -12.83
CA GLY A 8 10.15 -11.36 -13.01
C GLY A 8 10.65 -10.55 -14.21
N MET A 9 9.76 -9.97 -15.02
CA MET A 9 10.11 -9.18 -16.20
C MET A 9 9.03 -8.15 -16.56
N PRO A 10 9.39 -7.08 -17.30
CA PRO A 10 8.44 -6.04 -17.68
C PRO A 10 7.40 -6.57 -18.67
N ILE A 11 6.23 -5.93 -18.66
CA ILE A 11 5.10 -6.30 -19.51
C ILE A 11 4.51 -5.07 -20.19
N ARG A 12 4.25 -5.20 -21.50
CA ARG A 12 3.51 -4.23 -22.31
C ARG A 12 2.02 -4.41 -22.11
N LEU A 13 1.47 -3.59 -21.22
CA LEU A 13 0.06 -3.63 -20.86
C LEU A 13 -0.88 -3.19 -22.00
N ASP A 14 -0.37 -2.47 -23.00
CA ASP A 14 -1.07 -2.12 -24.24
C ASP A 14 -1.38 -3.33 -25.09
N ILE A 15 -0.33 -4.09 -25.41
CA ILE A 15 -0.48 -5.33 -26.17
C ILE A 15 -1.33 -6.35 -25.41
N LEU A 16 -1.21 -6.37 -24.08
CA LEU A 16 -2.05 -7.21 -23.24
C LEU A 16 -3.54 -6.79 -23.33
N PHE A 17 -3.83 -5.50 -23.16
CA PHE A 17 -5.20 -4.98 -23.16
C PHE A 17 -5.93 -5.27 -24.48
N ASP A 18 -5.27 -5.03 -25.61
CA ASP A 18 -5.89 -5.19 -26.92
C ASP A 18 -6.18 -6.68 -27.23
N GLN A 19 -5.26 -7.57 -26.86
CA GLN A 19 -5.40 -9.01 -27.13
C GLN A 19 -6.31 -9.76 -26.15
N LEU A 20 -6.56 -9.24 -24.95
CA LEU A 20 -7.41 -9.92 -23.97
C LEU A 20 -8.91 -9.80 -24.26
N THR A 21 -9.33 -8.89 -25.16
CA THR A 21 -10.73 -8.65 -25.50
C THR A 21 -11.58 -9.91 -25.75
N PRO A 22 -11.11 -10.93 -26.49
CA PRO A 22 -11.89 -12.15 -26.76
C PRO A 22 -12.09 -13.07 -25.55
N TYR A 23 -11.32 -12.88 -24.47
CA TYR A 23 -11.31 -13.76 -23.29
C TYR A 23 -12.20 -13.25 -22.15
N PHE A 24 -13.03 -12.22 -22.43
CA PHE A 24 -13.95 -11.67 -21.46
C PHE A 24 -15.22 -12.50 -21.40
N ILE A 25 -15.67 -12.73 -20.17
CA ILE A 25 -16.96 -13.36 -19.88
C ILE A 25 -17.93 -12.30 -19.35
N PRO A 26 -19.21 -12.34 -19.74
CA PRO A 26 -20.21 -11.44 -19.18
C PRO A 26 -20.50 -11.78 -17.72
N VAL A 27 -20.96 -10.78 -16.96
CA VAL A 27 -21.37 -11.00 -15.56
C VAL A 27 -22.56 -11.97 -15.54
N GLY A 28 -22.44 -13.05 -14.78
CA GLY A 28 -23.46 -14.10 -14.67
C GLY A 28 -23.23 -15.33 -15.54
N TYR A 29 -22.21 -15.34 -16.42
CA TYR A 29 -21.80 -16.56 -17.14
C TYR A 29 -21.43 -17.68 -16.14
N PRO A 30 -21.54 -18.98 -16.43
CA PRO A 30 -21.29 -20.03 -15.44
C PRO A 30 -19.81 -20.49 -15.29
N GLU A 31 -18.85 -19.87 -15.98
CA GLU A 31 -17.45 -20.36 -16.03
C GLU A 31 -16.42 -19.48 -15.27
N GLU A 32 -15.14 -19.82 -15.25
CA GLU A 32 -14.09 -18.90 -14.79
C GLU A 32 -13.62 -17.99 -15.94
N GLY A 33 -13.03 -16.83 -15.64
CA GLY A 33 -12.54 -15.95 -16.70
C GLY A 33 -12.27 -14.51 -16.29
N ILE A 34 -12.07 -13.65 -17.29
CA ILE A 34 -11.84 -12.22 -17.08
C ILE A 34 -13.18 -11.49 -17.13
N LEU A 35 -13.50 -10.74 -16.08
CA LEU A 35 -14.73 -9.94 -16.02
C LEU A 35 -14.51 -8.50 -16.47
N LYS A 36 -13.36 -7.92 -16.10
CA LYS A 36 -13.08 -6.50 -16.33
C LYS A 36 -11.60 -6.23 -16.52
N PHE A 37 -11.28 -5.28 -17.39
CA PHE A 37 -9.96 -4.66 -17.49
C PHE A 37 -10.13 -3.15 -17.67
N GLU A 38 -9.63 -2.39 -16.71
CA GLU A 38 -9.56 -0.93 -16.72
C GLU A 38 -8.13 -0.47 -17.00
N ARG A 39 -7.98 0.32 -18.06
CA ARG A 39 -6.72 0.91 -18.50
C ARG A 39 -6.90 2.36 -18.89
N LYS A 40 -6.23 3.27 -18.18
CA LYS A 40 -6.38 4.72 -18.37
C LYS A 40 -7.86 5.12 -18.34
N LYS A 41 -8.43 5.56 -19.45
CA LYS A 41 -9.87 5.93 -19.57
C LYS A 41 -10.72 4.85 -20.26
N LYS A 42 -10.10 3.75 -20.70
CA LYS A 42 -10.79 2.64 -21.37
C LYS A 42 -11.13 1.58 -20.33
N VAL A 43 -12.36 1.07 -20.40
CA VAL A 43 -12.83 -0.03 -19.55
C VAL A 43 -13.46 -1.07 -20.48
N LEU A 44 -12.99 -2.31 -20.36
CA LEU A 44 -13.59 -3.48 -21.00
C LEU A 44 -14.27 -4.33 -19.93
N GLY A 45 -15.45 -4.85 -20.25
CA GLY A 45 -16.25 -5.68 -19.36
C GLY A 45 -16.81 -4.95 -18.14
N ALA A 46 -17.37 -5.71 -17.20
CA ALA A 46 -17.95 -5.23 -15.95
C ALA A 46 -17.78 -6.30 -14.87
N CYS A 47 -17.67 -5.89 -13.61
CA CYS A 47 -17.72 -6.83 -12.48
C CYS A 47 -19.01 -6.69 -11.67
N HIS A 48 -19.25 -7.61 -10.74
CA HIS A 48 -20.41 -7.56 -9.86
C HIS A 48 -20.53 -6.20 -9.17
N LYS A 49 -19.43 -5.67 -8.62
CA LYS A 49 -19.47 -4.37 -7.93
C LYS A 49 -19.86 -3.20 -8.83
N ASP A 50 -19.53 -3.23 -10.11
CA ASP A 50 -19.90 -2.15 -11.05
C ASP A 50 -21.40 -2.17 -11.38
N LEU A 51 -22.06 -3.33 -11.32
CA LEU A 51 -23.51 -3.42 -11.52
C LEU A 51 -24.30 -2.82 -10.34
N PHE A 52 -23.81 -3.02 -9.12
CA PHE A 52 -24.50 -2.58 -7.90
C PHE A 52 -24.02 -1.22 -7.38
N THR A 53 -22.94 -0.67 -7.94
CA THR A 53 -22.48 0.66 -7.60
C THR A 53 -22.48 1.52 -8.85
N ASN A 54 -23.22 2.64 -8.83
CA ASN A 54 -23.28 3.63 -9.92
C ASN A 54 -21.93 4.36 -10.09
N ARG A 55 -20.88 3.62 -10.46
CA ARG A 55 -19.51 4.09 -10.44
C ARG A 55 -19.23 4.85 -11.73
N LYS A 56 -18.95 6.15 -11.59
CA LYS A 56 -18.52 6.99 -12.72
C LYS A 56 -17.06 6.70 -13.04
N ILE A 57 -16.72 6.71 -14.34
CA ILE A 57 -15.34 6.61 -14.81
C ILE A 57 -14.53 7.76 -14.20
N THR A 58 -13.39 7.42 -13.61
CA THR A 58 -12.54 8.39 -12.89
C THR A 58 -11.95 9.40 -13.88
N LYS A 59 -12.08 10.70 -13.59
CA LYS A 59 -11.54 11.77 -14.45
C LYS A 59 -10.01 11.76 -14.54
N ASN A 60 -9.35 11.37 -13.45
CA ASN A 60 -7.89 11.33 -13.30
C ASN A 60 -7.43 9.87 -13.13
N PRO A 61 -7.16 9.15 -14.22
CA PRO A 61 -6.71 7.77 -14.12
C PRO A 61 -5.29 7.70 -13.56
N PHE A 62 -5.02 6.66 -12.77
CA PHE A 62 -3.68 6.41 -12.26
C PHE A 62 -2.84 5.72 -13.36
N TYR A 63 -1.97 6.48 -14.02
CA TYR A 63 -1.35 6.06 -15.29
C TYR A 63 -0.41 4.87 -15.22
N ASN A 64 0.13 4.55 -14.04
CA ASN A 64 1.18 3.53 -13.89
C ASN A 64 0.64 2.17 -13.44
N GLN A 65 -0.68 1.98 -13.40
CA GLN A 65 -1.28 0.70 -13.04
C GLN A 65 -2.47 0.42 -13.96
N ASP A 66 -2.62 -0.85 -14.31
CA ASP A 66 -3.82 -1.36 -14.96
C ASP A 66 -4.55 -2.31 -14.02
N THR A 67 -5.87 -2.29 -14.03
CA THR A 67 -6.67 -3.11 -13.11
C THR A 67 -7.45 -4.15 -13.89
N ILE A 68 -7.17 -5.42 -13.63
CA ILE A 68 -7.92 -6.57 -14.15
C ILE A 68 -8.71 -7.23 -13.00
N ILE A 69 -9.94 -7.64 -13.28
CA ILE A 69 -10.77 -8.39 -12.34
C ILE A 69 -11.02 -9.77 -12.93
N LEU A 70 -10.51 -10.78 -12.23
CA LEU A 70 -10.65 -12.18 -12.59
C LEU A 70 -11.76 -12.80 -11.76
N ARG A 71 -12.55 -13.68 -12.35
CA ARG A 71 -13.43 -14.60 -11.63
C ARG A 71 -12.78 -15.97 -11.58
N ARG A 72 -12.54 -16.47 -10.38
CA ARG A 72 -11.93 -17.78 -10.14
C ARG A 72 -12.84 -18.66 -9.27
N PRO A 73 -12.87 -19.98 -9.49
CA PRO A 73 -13.62 -20.90 -8.66
C PRO A 73 -13.02 -20.88 -7.25
N PHE A 74 -13.88 -20.83 -6.25
CA PHE A 74 -13.47 -20.82 -4.85
C PHE A 74 -14.55 -21.51 -4.03
N GLU A 75 -14.18 -22.59 -3.35
CA GLU A 75 -15.11 -23.44 -2.58
C GLU A 75 -16.32 -23.86 -3.44
N SER A 76 -17.54 -23.52 -3.04
CA SER A 76 -18.78 -23.90 -3.73
C SER A 76 -19.26 -22.89 -4.78
N GLY A 77 -18.44 -21.91 -5.16
CA GLY A 77 -18.86 -20.86 -6.08
C GLY A 77 -17.70 -20.13 -6.73
N PHE A 78 -17.91 -18.84 -6.99
CA PHE A 78 -16.91 -17.99 -7.63
C PHE A 78 -16.49 -16.85 -6.73
N LYS A 79 -15.23 -16.44 -6.89
CA LYS A 79 -14.67 -15.28 -6.24
C LYS A 79 -14.03 -14.36 -7.25
N GLU A 80 -14.35 -13.07 -7.13
CA GLU A 80 -13.68 -12.01 -7.88
C GLU A 80 -12.35 -11.64 -7.21
N VAL A 81 -11.28 -11.65 -8.00
CA VAL A 81 -9.94 -11.23 -7.61
C VAL A 81 -9.63 -9.93 -8.34
N ASN A 82 -9.48 -8.85 -7.57
CA ASN A 82 -9.01 -7.58 -8.12
C ASN A 82 -7.49 -7.60 -8.16
N MET A 83 -6.93 -7.57 -9.37
CA MET A 83 -5.50 -7.61 -9.62
C MET A 83 -5.06 -6.33 -10.33
N LYS A 84 -4.03 -5.69 -9.78
CA LYS A 84 -3.35 -4.54 -10.35
C LYS A 84 -2.04 -4.99 -10.97
N LEU A 85 -1.86 -4.63 -12.23
CA LEU A 85 -0.69 -4.93 -13.03
C LEU A 85 0.14 -3.66 -13.20
N PHE A 86 1.46 -3.79 -13.08
CA PHE A 86 2.41 -2.70 -13.29
C PHE A 86 3.32 -3.03 -14.48
N GLU A 87 3.72 -2.02 -15.26
CA GLU A 87 4.60 -2.19 -16.43
C GLU A 87 5.93 -2.88 -16.08
N SER A 88 6.38 -2.75 -14.83
CA SER A 88 7.58 -3.40 -14.30
C SER A 88 7.46 -4.93 -14.12
N GLY A 89 6.27 -5.50 -14.34
CA GLY A 89 5.95 -6.91 -14.04
C GLY A 89 5.45 -7.14 -12.61
N GLY A 90 5.41 -6.09 -11.78
CA GLY A 90 4.83 -6.17 -10.45
C GLY A 90 3.32 -6.42 -10.50
N ILE A 91 2.81 -7.11 -9.48
CA ILE A 91 1.40 -7.47 -9.34
C ILE A 91 0.96 -7.18 -7.91
N GLN A 92 -0.21 -6.57 -7.74
CA GLN A 92 -0.87 -6.45 -6.46
C GLN A 92 -2.30 -6.98 -6.55
N MET A 93 -2.66 -7.94 -5.70
CA MET A 93 -4.02 -8.47 -5.61
C MET A 93 -4.68 -8.06 -4.31
N THR A 94 -5.97 -7.76 -4.38
CA THR A 94 -6.81 -7.47 -3.22
C THR A 94 -8.06 -8.33 -3.22
N GLY A 95 -8.64 -8.55 -2.03
CA GLY A 95 -9.85 -9.36 -1.88
C GLY A 95 -9.62 -10.88 -1.86
N VAL A 96 -8.38 -11.33 -1.96
CA VAL A 96 -8.01 -12.76 -1.85
C VAL A 96 -8.14 -13.28 -0.42
N LYS A 97 -8.38 -14.60 -0.27
CA LYS A 97 -8.64 -15.27 1.02
C LYS A 97 -7.47 -16.13 1.52
N SER A 98 -6.63 -16.63 0.62
CA SER A 98 -5.42 -17.37 0.94
C SER A 98 -4.30 -17.00 -0.02
N LYS A 99 -3.06 -17.38 0.33
CA LYS A 99 -1.89 -17.15 -0.54
C LYS A 99 -1.92 -18.08 -1.73
N GLU A 100 -2.35 -19.31 -1.52
CA GLU A 100 -2.44 -20.40 -2.47
C GLU A 100 -3.40 -20.02 -3.59
N PHE A 101 -4.61 -19.59 -3.24
CA PHE A 101 -5.62 -19.12 -4.18
C PHE A 101 -5.13 -17.91 -5.02
N ALA A 102 -4.35 -17.03 -4.41
CA ALA A 102 -3.78 -15.89 -5.12
C ALA A 102 -2.69 -16.33 -6.11
N THR A 103 -1.85 -17.29 -5.73
CA THR A 103 -0.84 -17.88 -6.63
C THR A 103 -1.51 -18.60 -7.80
N GLU A 104 -2.53 -19.42 -7.56
CA GLU A 104 -3.31 -20.08 -8.61
C GLU A 104 -3.94 -19.07 -9.58
N SER A 105 -4.50 -17.98 -9.05
CA SER A 105 -5.10 -16.92 -9.86
C SER A 105 -4.08 -16.22 -10.78
N ILE A 106 -2.86 -15.97 -10.28
CA ILE A 106 -1.78 -15.40 -11.10
C ILE A 106 -1.28 -16.42 -12.11
N ALA A 107 -1.13 -17.68 -11.70
CA ALA A 107 -0.67 -18.75 -12.59
C ALA A 107 -1.61 -18.93 -13.76
N TRP A 108 -2.92 -18.97 -13.50
CA TRP A 108 -3.93 -19.03 -14.55
C TRP A 108 -3.83 -17.85 -15.52
N LEU A 109 -3.70 -16.62 -15.01
CA LEU A 109 -3.56 -15.44 -15.87
C LEU A 109 -2.26 -15.51 -16.69
N LEU A 110 -1.16 -15.97 -16.08
CA LEU A 110 0.11 -16.11 -16.78
C LEU A 110 0.03 -17.14 -17.91
N GLU A 111 -0.61 -18.29 -17.67
CA GLU A 111 -0.81 -19.31 -18.71
C GLU A 111 -1.69 -18.78 -19.84
N LEU A 112 -2.77 -18.06 -19.53
CA LEU A 112 -3.57 -17.38 -20.55
C LEU A 112 -2.76 -16.36 -21.36
N ILE A 113 -1.87 -15.59 -20.72
CA ILE A 113 -1.03 -14.63 -21.43
C ILE A 113 -0.06 -15.33 -22.39
N LYS A 114 0.44 -16.51 -22.01
CA LYS A 114 1.35 -17.31 -22.86
C LYS A 114 0.66 -17.86 -24.10
N THR A 115 -0.67 -18.03 -24.11
CA THR A 115 -1.43 -18.47 -25.29
C THR A 115 -1.76 -17.33 -26.25
N LEU A 116 -1.43 -16.07 -25.91
CA LEU A 116 -1.70 -14.94 -26.79
C LEU A 116 -0.81 -14.97 -28.04
N PRO A 117 -1.32 -14.55 -29.22
CA PRO A 117 -0.54 -14.53 -30.46
C PRO A 117 0.75 -13.72 -30.37
N ILE A 118 0.71 -12.60 -29.65
CA ILE A 118 1.86 -11.73 -29.41
C ILE A 118 2.15 -11.71 -27.92
N SER A 119 3.35 -12.17 -27.52
CA SER A 119 3.77 -12.06 -26.12
C SER A 119 3.87 -10.59 -25.70
N PRO A 120 3.18 -10.17 -24.62
CA PRO A 120 3.30 -8.82 -24.09
C PRO A 120 4.56 -8.66 -23.23
N PHE A 121 5.28 -9.74 -22.90
CA PHE A 121 6.48 -9.67 -22.06
C PHE A 121 7.69 -9.12 -22.83
N GLN A 122 8.50 -8.30 -22.16
CA GLN A 122 9.72 -7.76 -22.73
C GLN A 122 10.94 -8.48 -22.17
N ALA A 123 11.72 -9.12 -23.05
CA ALA A 123 13.08 -9.50 -22.72
C ALA A 123 13.93 -8.23 -22.61
N VAL A 124 14.56 -8.00 -21.47
CA VAL A 124 15.47 -6.86 -21.30
C VAL A 124 16.85 -7.30 -21.79
N ALA A 125 17.28 -6.76 -22.93
CA ALA A 125 18.67 -6.92 -23.37
C ALA A 125 19.59 -6.22 -22.37
N THR A 126 20.57 -6.95 -21.84
CA THR A 126 21.67 -6.37 -21.06
C THR A 126 22.41 -5.38 -21.93
N VAL A 127 22.27 -4.08 -21.67
CA VAL A 127 23.12 -3.07 -22.32
C VAL A 127 24.48 -3.14 -21.64
N ALA A 128 25.47 -3.69 -22.33
CA ALA A 128 26.87 -3.60 -21.92
C ALA A 128 27.29 -2.13 -21.89
N GLU A 129 27.94 -1.69 -20.81
CA GLU A 129 28.51 -0.35 -20.69
C GLU A 129 29.53 -0.12 -21.82
N ALA A 130 29.16 0.73 -22.78
CA ALA A 130 30.14 1.36 -23.67
C ALA A 130 30.80 2.50 -22.88
N THR A 131 32.01 2.24 -22.39
CA THR A 131 32.90 3.26 -21.83
C THR A 131 33.27 4.27 -22.91
N VAL A 132 32.72 5.48 -22.82
CA VAL A 132 33.29 6.65 -23.51
C VAL A 132 34.22 7.33 -22.51
N ALA A 133 35.51 7.14 -22.74
CA ALA A 133 36.58 7.91 -22.11
C ALA A 133 36.51 9.35 -22.63
N THR A 134 36.44 10.33 -21.74
CA THR A 134 36.76 11.71 -22.08
C THR A 134 37.81 12.22 -21.11
N ALA A 135 38.97 12.53 -21.69
CA ALA A 135 40.18 12.95 -21.04
C ALA A 135 40.03 14.31 -20.34
N THR A 136 40.67 14.39 -19.18
CA THR A 136 40.97 15.58 -18.39
C THR A 136 41.90 16.52 -19.17
N THR A 137 41.52 17.79 -19.31
CA THR A 137 42.51 18.87 -19.48
C THR A 137 42.25 19.97 -18.46
N VAL A 138 43.35 20.27 -17.78
CA VAL A 138 43.54 21.24 -16.71
C VAL A 138 43.78 22.62 -17.32
N THR A 139 43.12 23.65 -16.82
CA THR A 139 43.73 24.97 -16.62
C THR A 139 42.90 25.82 -15.66
N ALA A 140 43.60 26.42 -14.70
CA ALA A 140 43.20 27.50 -13.81
C ALA A 140 44.33 28.56 -13.88
N PRO A 141 44.27 29.69 -13.16
CA PRO A 141 43.18 30.65 -12.94
C PRO A 141 43.66 32.09 -13.28
N GLU A 142 42.75 33.07 -13.39
CA GLU A 142 43.12 34.48 -13.20
C GLU A 142 42.13 35.21 -12.28
N THR A 143 42.75 35.96 -11.37
CA THR A 143 42.23 36.79 -10.27
C THR A 143 41.85 38.20 -10.71
N ILE A 144 41.02 38.89 -9.92
CA ILE A 144 41.02 40.33 -9.53
C ILE A 144 39.72 40.52 -8.69
N ALA A 145 39.76 40.65 -7.35
CA ALA A 145 39.87 41.90 -6.54
C ALA A 145 38.76 42.94 -6.88
N THR A 146 38.05 43.65 -6.00
CA THR A 146 38.22 44.02 -4.58
C THR A 146 36.93 44.70 -4.05
N ALA A 147 36.80 44.77 -2.72
CA ALA A 147 36.20 45.84 -1.89
C ALA A 147 34.65 45.98 -1.80
N ALA A 148 34.03 45.76 -0.62
CA ALA A 148 33.81 46.70 0.50
C ALA A 148 32.63 47.66 0.21
N ALA A 149 31.67 48.02 1.07
CA ALA A 149 31.53 47.97 2.53
C ALA A 149 30.05 48.32 2.89
N THR A 150 29.59 47.80 4.03
CA THR A 150 28.79 48.48 5.10
C THR A 150 27.55 49.31 4.75
N THR A 151 26.38 48.93 5.32
CA THR A 151 25.66 49.69 6.40
C THR A 151 24.23 49.18 6.60
N THR A 152 23.90 48.83 7.84
CA THR A 152 22.55 48.83 8.44
C THR A 152 22.36 50.23 9.08
N PRO A 153 21.14 50.79 9.24
CA PRO A 153 20.33 50.48 10.42
C PRO A 153 18.78 50.59 10.27
N THR A 154 18.08 49.74 11.05
CA THR A 154 16.98 50.05 12.01
C THR A 154 15.61 50.66 11.60
N ALA A 155 14.57 49.83 11.84
CA ALA A 155 13.21 50.10 12.38
C ALA A 155 12.20 50.94 11.53
N THR A 156 10.86 50.84 11.60
CA THR A 156 9.91 50.34 12.62
C THR A 156 8.49 50.18 11.98
N VAL A 157 7.62 49.43 12.67
CA VAL A 157 6.13 49.46 12.73
C VAL A 157 5.20 48.94 11.61
N THR A 158 4.33 48.01 12.06
CA THR A 158 2.88 47.83 11.83
C THR A 158 2.29 47.19 10.57
N ALA A 159 1.28 46.36 10.89
CA ALA A 159 0.02 46.09 10.20
C ALA A 159 -0.07 44.80 9.37
N ALA A 160 -0.98 43.97 9.86
CA ALA A 160 -1.59 42.79 9.29
C ALA A 160 -1.89 42.90 7.78
N THR A 161 -1.66 41.81 7.06
CA THR A 161 -2.51 41.38 5.94
C THR A 161 -2.33 39.89 5.69
N ALA A 162 -3.45 39.21 5.46
CA ALA A 162 -3.51 37.84 4.98
C ALA A 162 -2.94 37.77 3.55
N ALA A 163 -2.04 36.82 3.31
CA ALA A 163 -1.63 36.45 1.96
C ALA A 163 -1.31 34.95 1.88
N THR A 164 -2.14 34.27 1.10
CA THR A 164 -1.92 32.97 0.46
C THR A 164 -0.52 32.84 -0.13
N ALA A 165 0.26 31.89 0.39
CA ALA A 165 1.50 31.43 -0.24
C ALA A 165 1.25 30.07 -0.91
N ALA A 166 0.92 30.12 -2.21
CA ALA A 166 1.04 28.99 -3.10
C ALA A 166 2.51 28.55 -3.12
N THR A 167 2.80 27.38 -2.55
CA THR A 167 4.12 26.76 -2.71
C THR A 167 4.07 25.89 -3.95
N GLU A 168 4.58 26.43 -5.07
CA GLU A 168 4.90 25.65 -6.26
C GLU A 168 5.91 24.56 -5.89
N THR A 169 5.42 23.33 -5.74
CA THR A 169 6.30 22.16 -5.62
C THR A 169 6.79 21.77 -7.00
N VAL A 170 8.00 22.22 -7.34
CA VAL A 170 8.81 21.67 -8.44
C VAL A 170 8.89 20.14 -8.28
N PRO A 171 8.47 19.34 -9.27
CA PRO A 171 8.47 17.88 -9.14
C PRO A 171 9.92 17.38 -9.11
N LYS A 172 10.36 16.91 -7.93
CA LYS A 172 11.62 16.16 -7.80
C LYS A 172 11.55 14.91 -8.68
N LYS A 173 12.33 14.91 -9.78
CA LYS A 173 12.60 13.74 -10.62
C LYS A 173 13.08 12.59 -9.73
N VAL A 174 12.21 11.61 -9.52
CA VAL A 174 12.60 10.32 -8.94
C VAL A 174 13.39 9.58 -10.00
N LYS A 175 14.70 9.41 -9.79
CA LYS A 175 15.53 8.57 -10.66
C LYS A 175 14.97 7.14 -10.64
N PRO A 176 14.67 6.52 -11.80
CA PRO A 176 14.20 5.14 -11.82
C PRO A 176 15.32 4.24 -11.30
N LYS A 177 15.02 3.43 -10.28
CA LYS A 177 15.95 2.39 -9.83
C LYS A 177 16.05 1.35 -10.94
N THR A 178 17.18 1.29 -11.63
CA THR A 178 17.47 0.27 -12.64
C THR A 178 17.44 -1.10 -11.98
N ARG A 179 16.39 -1.87 -12.30
CA ARG A 179 16.23 -3.24 -11.81
C ARG A 179 17.02 -4.14 -12.74
N VAL A 180 18.01 -4.85 -12.20
CA VAL A 180 18.71 -5.91 -12.94
C VAL A 180 17.73 -7.08 -13.07
N ILE A 181 17.35 -7.40 -14.29
CA ILE A 181 16.38 -8.46 -14.61
C ILE A 181 17.17 -9.61 -15.24
N THR A 182 17.20 -10.75 -14.55
CA THR A 182 17.98 -11.94 -14.93
C THR A 182 17.14 -13.01 -15.62
N ASN A 183 15.82 -12.83 -15.72
CA ASN A 183 14.91 -13.86 -16.20
C ASN A 183 14.73 -13.78 -17.72
N THR A 184 14.96 -14.90 -18.40
CA THR A 184 14.70 -15.10 -19.84
C THR A 184 13.25 -15.46 -20.14
N SER A 185 12.47 -15.91 -19.16
CA SER A 185 11.05 -16.26 -19.30
C SER A 185 10.20 -15.74 -18.12
N PRO A 186 8.91 -15.42 -18.35
CA PRO A 186 8.04 -14.93 -17.29
C PRO A 186 7.75 -16.04 -16.29
N SER A 187 7.95 -15.75 -15.01
CA SER A 187 7.72 -16.69 -13.91
C SER A 187 7.24 -15.97 -12.67
N ILE A 188 6.41 -16.64 -11.87
CA ILE A 188 5.86 -16.03 -10.65
C ILE A 188 6.95 -16.02 -9.58
N THR A 189 7.32 -14.82 -9.16
CA THR A 189 8.33 -14.57 -8.12
C THR A 189 7.78 -13.64 -7.05
N LYS A 190 8.46 -13.60 -5.89
CA LYS A 190 8.20 -12.64 -4.80
C LYS A 190 6.75 -12.63 -4.28
N VAL A 191 6.09 -13.79 -4.27
CA VAL A 191 4.72 -13.91 -3.72
C VAL A 191 4.76 -13.72 -2.21
N GLY A 192 4.17 -12.63 -1.73
CA GLY A 192 4.16 -12.28 -0.32
C GLY A 192 2.89 -11.58 0.12
N ILE A 193 2.47 -11.84 1.36
CA ILE A 193 1.37 -11.14 2.00
C ILE A 193 1.87 -9.75 2.39
N SER A 194 1.29 -8.71 1.79
CA SER A 194 1.68 -7.33 2.09
C SER A 194 0.86 -6.75 3.25
N LEU A 195 -0.42 -7.14 3.33
CA LEU A 195 -1.39 -6.62 4.28
C LEU A 195 -2.49 -7.64 4.58
N ILE A 196 -2.80 -7.85 5.85
CA ILE A 196 -4.00 -8.54 6.31
C ILE A 196 -4.94 -7.49 6.92
N ASN A 197 -6.20 -7.54 6.52
CA ASN A 197 -7.28 -6.76 7.11
C ASN A 197 -8.23 -7.74 7.78
N THR A 198 -8.50 -7.50 9.06
CA THR A 198 -9.46 -8.27 9.86
C THR A 198 -10.43 -7.31 10.52
N ASP A 199 -11.63 -7.79 10.77
CA ASP A 199 -12.65 -7.10 11.54
C ASP A 199 -13.25 -8.05 12.58
N TYR A 200 -13.65 -7.50 13.73
CA TYR A 200 -14.41 -8.22 14.74
C TYR A 200 -15.34 -7.26 15.50
N SER A 201 -16.22 -7.81 16.33
CA SER A 201 -17.30 -7.08 16.99
C SER A 201 -17.36 -7.47 18.46
N LEU A 202 -17.37 -6.50 19.37
CA LEU A 202 -17.57 -6.72 20.80
C LEU A 202 -19.05 -6.83 21.21
N ASN A 203 -19.96 -6.45 20.32
CA ASN A 203 -21.41 -6.41 20.55
C ASN A 203 -21.87 -5.50 21.71
N CYS A 204 -21.01 -4.57 22.13
CA CYS A 204 -21.31 -3.49 23.06
C CYS A 204 -20.87 -2.14 22.46
N ASP A 205 -21.38 -1.04 22.99
CA ASP A 205 -20.94 0.28 22.57
C ASP A 205 -19.70 0.73 23.36
N ILE A 206 -18.87 1.60 22.78
CA ILE A 206 -17.58 2.01 23.35
C ILE A 206 -17.58 3.53 23.61
N GLN A 207 -17.22 3.91 24.84
CA GLN A 207 -16.84 5.29 25.21
C GLN A 207 -15.47 5.63 24.59
N GLN A 208 -15.48 6.15 23.36
CA GLN A 208 -14.27 6.39 22.57
C GLN A 208 -13.31 7.40 23.22
N ASP A 209 -13.82 8.44 23.87
CA ASP A 209 -12.99 9.46 24.54
C ASP A 209 -12.21 8.85 25.72
N ASN A 210 -12.90 8.06 26.55
CA ASN A 210 -12.28 7.33 27.66
C ASN A 210 -11.24 6.33 27.16
N LEU A 211 -11.57 5.57 26.12
CA LEU A 211 -10.63 4.62 25.51
C LEU A 211 -9.41 5.33 24.93
N HIS A 212 -9.60 6.39 24.17
CA HIS A 212 -8.51 7.15 23.56
C HIS A 212 -7.54 7.66 24.63
N ARG A 213 -8.08 8.29 25.69
CA ARG A 213 -7.31 8.78 26.83
C ARG A 213 -6.54 7.64 27.51
N LEU A 214 -7.22 6.53 27.78
CA LEU A 214 -6.64 5.34 28.42
C LEU A 214 -5.46 4.77 27.62
N LEU A 215 -5.61 4.64 26.30
CA LEU A 215 -4.57 4.10 25.42
C LEU A 215 -3.30 4.98 25.42
N ILE A 216 -3.46 6.30 25.52
CA ILE A 216 -2.33 7.24 25.61
C ILE A 216 -1.72 7.21 27.01
N GLU A 217 -2.52 7.49 28.04
CA GLU A 217 -2.01 7.78 29.39
C GLU A 217 -1.54 6.53 30.14
N ARG A 218 -2.23 5.39 29.98
CA ARG A 218 -1.92 4.16 30.73
C ARG A 218 -1.07 3.18 29.94
N TYR A 219 -1.32 3.07 28.63
CA TYR A 219 -0.66 2.09 27.77
C TYR A 219 0.45 2.70 26.88
N ASN A 220 0.64 4.03 26.91
CA ASN A 220 1.65 4.74 26.12
C ASN A 220 1.60 4.42 24.62
N LEU A 221 0.41 4.11 24.10
CA LEU A 221 0.21 3.87 22.68
C LEU A 221 -0.04 5.19 21.96
N PHE A 222 0.38 5.23 20.70
CA PHE A 222 -0.09 6.28 19.80
C PHE A 222 -1.58 6.02 19.51
N SER A 223 -2.42 7.00 19.82
CA SER A 223 -3.86 6.98 19.57
C SER A 223 -4.29 8.33 19.02
N MET A 224 -5.21 8.33 18.06
CA MET A 224 -5.77 9.52 17.43
C MET A 224 -7.29 9.40 17.40
N LEU A 225 -7.99 10.42 17.89
CA LEU A 225 -9.46 10.51 17.89
C LEU A 225 -9.88 11.86 17.31
N GLU A 226 -10.08 11.90 15.98
CA GLU A 226 -10.51 13.09 15.26
C GLU A 226 -11.90 12.85 14.64
N LYS A 227 -12.96 13.03 15.45
CA LYS A 227 -14.35 12.66 15.10
C LYS A 227 -14.88 13.33 13.82
N THR A 228 -14.30 14.45 13.40
CA THR A 228 -14.67 15.18 12.17
C THR A 228 -14.14 14.52 10.90
N ILE A 229 -13.01 13.81 10.98
CA ILE A 229 -12.32 13.22 9.83
C ILE A 229 -12.45 11.69 9.84
N TYR A 230 -12.42 11.09 11.03
CA TYR A 230 -12.46 9.65 11.21
C TYR A 230 -13.23 9.28 12.48
N GLN A 231 -14.30 8.49 12.30
CA GLN A 231 -15.24 8.16 13.38
C GLN A 231 -14.71 7.15 14.41
N GLY A 232 -13.56 6.52 14.15
CA GLY A 232 -12.96 5.52 15.04
C GLY A 232 -11.78 6.08 15.84
N VAL A 233 -11.51 5.48 17.00
CA VAL A 233 -10.20 5.64 17.66
C VAL A 233 -9.16 4.91 16.82
N ASN A 234 -8.16 5.63 16.32
CA ASN A 234 -7.08 5.08 15.50
C ASN A 234 -5.82 4.89 16.36
N ALA A 235 -5.65 3.67 16.87
CA ALA A 235 -4.52 3.29 17.70
C ALA A 235 -3.45 2.55 16.90
N LYS A 236 -2.17 2.77 17.22
CA LYS A 236 -1.03 2.05 16.63
C LYS A 236 -0.40 1.13 17.66
N TYR A 237 -0.37 -0.15 17.34
CA TYR A 237 0.27 -1.20 18.11
C TYR A 237 1.56 -1.63 17.39
N PHE A 238 2.71 -1.58 18.07
CA PHE A 238 3.99 -2.01 17.53
C PHE A 238 4.31 -3.43 17.98
N TYR A 239 4.15 -4.37 17.05
CA TYR A 239 4.47 -5.77 17.23
C TYR A 239 5.97 -6.02 17.01
N ASN A 240 6.59 -6.77 17.92
CA ASN A 240 7.92 -7.33 17.77
C ASN A 240 8.03 -8.57 18.67
N THR A 241 8.62 -9.65 18.20
CA THR A 241 8.94 -10.86 19.01
C THR A 241 9.78 -10.55 20.26
N ASN A 242 10.65 -9.53 20.18
CA ASN A 242 11.47 -9.08 21.31
C ASN A 242 10.72 -8.14 22.27
N ASN A 243 9.46 -7.81 21.99
CA ASN A 243 8.63 -6.98 22.84
C ASN A 243 7.67 -7.86 23.65
N HIS A 244 7.51 -7.57 24.94
CA HIS A 244 6.63 -8.32 25.86
C HIS A 244 5.13 -8.03 25.63
N SER A 245 4.69 -7.92 24.37
CA SER A 245 3.31 -7.62 23.97
C SER A 245 2.71 -6.35 24.61
N THR A 246 3.56 -5.34 24.84
CA THR A 246 3.14 -4.03 25.38
C THR A 246 2.52 -3.14 24.31
N GLY A 247 2.80 -3.42 23.03
CA GLY A 247 2.39 -2.60 21.89
C GLY A 247 3.21 -1.33 21.66
N VAL A 248 4.22 -1.06 22.49
CA VAL A 248 5.10 0.11 22.37
C VAL A 248 6.44 -0.29 21.77
N CYS A 249 6.94 0.47 20.80
CA CYS A 249 8.23 0.16 20.17
C CYS A 249 9.41 0.44 21.11
N ALA A 250 10.25 -0.58 21.35
CA ALA A 250 11.43 -0.49 22.22
C ALA A 250 12.78 -0.42 21.47
N CYS A 251 12.80 -0.25 20.14
CA CYS A 251 14.03 -0.38 19.35
C CYS A 251 15.13 0.67 19.62
N GLY A 252 14.82 1.76 20.34
CA GLY A 252 15.78 2.78 20.73
C GLY A 252 16.40 3.56 19.56
N LEU A 253 17.34 4.45 19.89
CA LEU A 253 18.21 5.17 18.95
C LEU A 253 19.39 4.30 18.49
N PRO A 254 20.08 4.62 17.37
CA PRO A 254 20.05 5.87 16.59
C PRO A 254 19.02 5.92 15.44
N ALA A 255 18.41 4.79 15.07
CA ALA A 255 17.47 4.75 13.94
C ALA A 255 16.02 4.69 14.44
N PHE A 256 15.25 5.74 14.11
CA PHE A 256 13.82 5.77 14.41
C PHE A 256 13.07 4.64 13.70
N CYS A 257 12.44 3.75 14.47
CA CYS A 257 11.67 2.65 13.90
C CYS A 257 10.36 3.15 13.30
N LYS A 258 10.21 2.99 11.97
CA LYS A 258 9.00 3.38 11.23
C LYS A 258 7.85 2.37 11.34
N GLY A 259 8.08 1.22 11.97
CA GLY A 259 7.09 0.16 12.10
C GLY A 259 6.77 -0.57 10.78
N GLN A 260 7.73 -0.63 9.85
CA GLN A 260 7.55 -1.23 8.52
C GLN A 260 8.23 -2.60 8.39
N GLY A 261 8.85 -3.09 9.46
CA GLY A 261 9.67 -4.29 9.46
C GLY A 261 8.88 -5.59 9.41
N THR A 262 9.57 -6.70 9.69
CA THR A 262 9.00 -8.06 9.72
C THR A 262 8.21 -8.33 11.00
N GLY A 263 8.51 -7.63 12.09
CA GLY A 263 8.03 -7.92 13.43
C GLY A 263 9.02 -8.76 14.26
N ASP A 264 10.26 -8.90 13.82
CA ASP A 264 11.29 -9.66 14.54
C ASP A 264 12.67 -9.01 14.39
N GLY A 265 13.34 -8.79 15.52
CA GLY A 265 14.65 -8.15 15.61
C GLY A 265 14.64 -6.65 15.92
N LYS A 266 15.82 -6.09 16.20
CA LYS A 266 15.98 -4.66 16.53
C LYS A 266 15.74 -3.77 15.30
N GLY A 267 14.84 -2.80 15.43
CA GLY A 267 14.47 -1.88 14.34
C GLY A 267 13.38 -2.42 13.41
N GLU A 268 13.02 -3.69 13.55
CA GLU A 268 12.12 -4.41 12.64
C GLU A 268 10.68 -4.49 13.16
N CYS A 269 10.25 -3.61 14.08
CA CYS A 269 8.86 -3.62 14.54
C CYS A 269 7.87 -3.51 13.38
N LYS A 270 6.74 -4.19 13.53
CA LYS A 270 5.60 -4.08 12.64
C LYS A 270 4.52 -3.23 13.30
N ARG A 271 4.15 -2.12 12.66
CA ARG A 271 3.06 -1.25 13.12
C ARG A 271 1.73 -1.76 12.60
N ILE A 272 0.90 -2.18 13.52
CA ILE A 272 -0.48 -2.60 13.35
C ILE A 272 -1.38 -1.42 13.71
N THR A 273 -2.42 -1.21 12.93
CA THR A 273 -3.44 -0.18 13.18
C THR A 273 -4.70 -0.86 13.67
N MET A 274 -5.19 -0.39 14.81
CA MET A 274 -6.46 -0.78 15.39
C MET A 274 -7.42 0.40 15.25
N SER A 275 -8.46 0.23 14.45
CA SER A 275 -9.52 1.22 14.27
C SER A 275 -10.75 0.76 15.05
N ILE A 276 -11.10 1.51 16.09
CA ILE A 276 -12.10 1.11 17.08
C ILE A 276 -13.30 2.06 17.02
N PHE A 277 -14.44 1.56 16.56
CA PHE A 277 -15.64 2.35 16.34
C PHE A 277 -16.56 2.32 17.56
N ARG A 278 -17.35 3.39 17.74
CA ARG A 278 -18.33 3.53 18.82
C ARG A 278 -19.27 2.33 18.95
N THR A 279 -19.63 1.70 17.83
CA THR A 279 -20.57 0.57 17.76
C THR A 279 -20.00 -0.76 18.26
N GLY A 280 -18.75 -0.79 18.73
CA GLY A 280 -18.04 -2.01 19.10
C GLY A 280 -17.45 -2.78 17.93
N LYS A 281 -17.59 -2.26 16.70
CA LYS A 281 -16.88 -2.78 15.53
C LYS A 281 -15.42 -2.35 15.58
N ILE A 282 -14.52 -3.27 15.26
CA ILE A 282 -13.09 -3.04 15.33
C ILE A 282 -12.44 -3.60 14.07
N ILE A 283 -11.52 -2.84 13.48
CA ILE A 283 -10.70 -3.29 12.35
C ILE A 283 -9.24 -3.34 12.82
N ILE A 284 -8.59 -4.49 12.65
CA ILE A 284 -7.14 -4.63 12.84
C ILE A 284 -6.50 -4.85 11.46
N THR A 285 -5.60 -3.93 11.09
CA THR A 285 -4.92 -3.90 9.80
C THR A 285 -3.44 -3.57 9.96
N GLY A 286 -2.64 -3.75 8.91
CA GLY A 286 -1.22 -3.44 8.90
C GLY A 286 -0.32 -4.66 9.13
N ALA A 287 -0.87 -5.79 9.57
CA ALA A 287 -0.14 -7.03 9.79
C ALA A 287 0.17 -7.77 8.46
N ARG A 288 1.15 -8.66 8.52
CA ARG A 288 1.50 -9.60 7.43
C ARG A 288 1.28 -11.07 7.79
N THR A 289 1.16 -11.38 9.09
CA THR A 289 0.88 -12.73 9.61
C THR A 289 -0.35 -12.70 10.52
N MET A 290 -0.95 -13.87 10.78
CA MET A 290 -2.09 -13.96 11.71
C MET A 290 -1.64 -13.78 13.16
N ASP A 291 -0.47 -14.26 13.55
CA ASP A 291 0.06 -14.08 14.92
C ASP A 291 0.14 -12.61 15.33
N GLN A 292 0.53 -11.74 14.39
CA GLN A 292 0.54 -10.29 14.57
C GLN A 292 -0.85 -9.73 14.89
N ILE A 293 -1.86 -10.19 14.14
CA ILE A 293 -3.27 -9.81 14.38
C ILE A 293 -3.73 -10.34 15.74
N GLU A 294 -3.46 -11.60 16.05
CA GLU A 294 -3.88 -12.25 17.29
C GLU A 294 -3.27 -11.58 18.51
N GLU A 295 -2.01 -11.16 18.46
CA GLU A 295 -1.39 -10.45 19.57
C GLU A 295 -2.06 -9.09 19.81
N ALA A 296 -2.28 -8.30 18.75
CA ALA A 296 -2.99 -7.02 18.84
C ALA A 296 -4.43 -7.20 19.33
N TYR A 297 -5.12 -8.25 18.86
CA TYR A 297 -6.45 -8.64 19.32
C TYR A 297 -6.44 -8.99 20.82
N ARG A 298 -5.54 -9.86 21.27
CA ARG A 298 -5.44 -10.26 22.69
C ARG A 298 -5.11 -9.07 23.57
N PHE A 299 -4.18 -8.21 23.14
CA PHE A 299 -3.87 -6.96 23.83
C PHE A 299 -5.13 -6.11 24.00
N LEU A 300 -5.84 -5.84 22.91
CA LEU A 300 -6.99 -4.94 22.93
C LEU A 300 -8.16 -5.50 23.77
N ASN A 301 -8.42 -6.81 23.70
CA ASN A 301 -9.43 -7.43 24.56
C ASN A 301 -9.04 -7.39 26.04
N ARG A 302 -7.76 -7.59 26.39
CA ARG A 302 -7.30 -7.38 27.78
C ARG A 302 -7.56 -5.94 28.26
N VAL A 303 -7.36 -4.94 27.40
CA VAL A 303 -7.68 -3.54 27.74
C VAL A 303 -9.17 -3.38 28.02
N PHE A 304 -10.03 -3.94 27.18
CA PHE A 304 -11.48 -3.88 27.38
C PHE A 304 -11.92 -4.61 28.65
N ASP A 305 -11.39 -5.80 28.93
CA ASP A 305 -11.74 -6.57 30.12
C ASP A 305 -11.32 -5.84 31.41
N MET A 306 -10.12 -5.26 31.43
CA MET A 306 -9.59 -4.51 32.57
C MET A 306 -10.34 -3.20 32.83
N HIS A 307 -10.87 -2.57 31.79
CA HIS A 307 -11.47 -1.24 31.85
C HIS A 307 -12.93 -1.21 31.43
N LYS A 308 -13.62 -2.35 31.56
CA LYS A 308 -14.98 -2.55 31.08
C LYS A 308 -15.95 -1.50 31.61
N ASP A 309 -15.83 -1.12 32.88
CA ASP A 309 -16.79 -0.23 33.56
C ASP A 309 -16.63 1.24 33.11
N THR A 310 -15.49 1.61 32.54
CA THR A 310 -15.23 2.99 32.07
C THR A 310 -15.30 3.12 30.56
N VAL A 311 -15.03 2.03 29.82
CA VAL A 311 -14.92 2.02 28.37
C VAL A 311 -16.14 1.41 27.69
N LEU A 312 -16.77 0.40 28.28
CA LEU A 312 -17.88 -0.32 27.64
C LEU A 312 -19.22 0.21 28.13
N ILE A 313 -20.13 0.45 27.19
CA ILE A 313 -21.51 0.85 27.43
C ILE A 313 -22.37 -0.38 27.15
N LYS A 314 -23.07 -0.88 28.17
CA LYS A 314 -24.10 -1.90 27.97
C LYS A 314 -25.24 -1.28 27.17
N ARG A 315 -25.64 -1.98 26.11
CA ARG A 315 -26.84 -1.63 25.34
C ARG A 315 -28.09 -1.95 26.12
#